data_AF-A0A2M7EHD4-F1
#
_entry.id   AF-A0A2M7EHD4-F1
#
_cell.length_a   1.000
_cell.length_b   1.000
_cell.length_c   1.000
_cell.angle_alpha   90.00
_cell.angle_beta   90.00
_cell.angle_gamma   90.00
#
_symmetry.space_group_name_H-M   'P 1'
#
loop_
_entity.id
_entity.type
_entity.pdbx_description
1 polymer ?
#
loop_
_entity_poly.entity_id
_entity_poly.type
_entity_poly.pdbx_seq_one_letter_code
_entity_poly.pdbx_strand_id
1 'polypeptide(L)'
;MGKAAERRRIRRQQFLTKLAQENPERFEHEWAKRVESWADEIWLIAKGGRMDVQPVFSIVDRAKEILSECGERTTKPRLQETVDLLNNECCQALAPAIGRKIYAINQRWKPKE
;
A
#
# COMPACT_ATOMS: atom_id res chain seq x y z
N MET A 1 4.72 7.14 14.84
CA MET A 1 3.32 7.59 14.65
C MET A 1 2.77 8.17 15.94
N GLY A 2 1.99 9.26 15.89
CA GLY A 2 1.37 9.85 17.09
C GLY A 2 0.15 9.05 17.56
N LYS A 3 -0.15 9.07 18.88
CA LYS A 3 -1.26 8.32 19.52
C LYS A 3 -2.63 8.51 18.84
N ALA A 4 -2.88 9.68 18.22
CA ALA A 4 -4.11 9.96 17.50
C ALA A 4 -4.21 9.24 16.14
N ALA A 5 -3.09 9.07 15.43
CA ALA A 5 -3.05 8.30 14.18
C ALA A 5 -3.30 6.82 14.45
N GLU A 6 -2.71 6.28 15.52
CA GLU A 6 -2.90 4.89 15.93
C GLU A 6 -4.35 4.59 16.32
N ARG A 7 -4.99 5.48 17.09
CA ARG A 7 -6.42 5.33 17.43
C ARG A 7 -7.33 5.34 16.19
N ARG A 8 -7.02 6.17 15.19
CA ARG A 8 -7.79 6.18 13.93
C ARG A 8 -7.61 4.88 13.15
N ARG A 9 -6.39 4.33 13.12
CA ARG A 9 -6.08 3.04 12.52
C ARG A 9 -6.91 1.93 13.15
N ILE A 10 -6.85 1.78 14.48
CA ILE A 10 -7.58 0.73 15.22
C ILE A 10 -9.09 0.83 14.98
N ARG A 11 -9.68 2.03 15.09
CA ARG A 11 -11.12 2.22 14.85
C ARG A 11 -11.55 1.85 13.44
N ARG A 12 -10.74 2.22 12.44
CA ARG A 12 -11.01 1.90 11.03
C ARG A 12 -10.97 0.40 10.79
N GLN A 13 -10.00 -0.28 11.39
CA GLN A 13 -9.85 -1.73 11.32
C GLN A 13 -11.07 -2.43 11.94
N GLN A 14 -11.45 -2.06 13.17
CA GLN A 14 -12.66 -2.58 13.83
C GLN A 14 -13.92 -2.34 13.00
N PHE A 15 -14.05 -1.17 12.38
CA PHE A 15 -15.18 -0.86 11.49
C PHE A 15 -15.22 -1.81 10.29
N LEU A 16 -14.10 -2.01 9.59
CA LEU A 16 -14.03 -2.89 8.41
C LEU A 16 -14.28 -4.35 8.78
N THR A 17 -13.71 -4.84 9.89
CA THR A 17 -13.96 -6.20 10.39
C THR A 17 -15.43 -6.43 10.69
N LYS A 18 -16.08 -5.46 11.37
CA LYS A 18 -17.51 -5.54 11.66
C LYS A 18 -18.35 -5.53 10.38
N LEU A 19 -17.99 -4.66 9.44
CA LEU A 19 -18.68 -4.53 8.16
C LEU A 19 -18.56 -5.81 7.31
N ALA A 20 -17.39 -6.46 7.30
CA ALA A 20 -17.15 -7.71 6.60
C ALA A 20 -18.07 -8.86 7.08
N GLN A 21 -18.45 -8.84 8.37
CA GLN A 21 -19.32 -9.84 8.97
C GLN A 21 -20.81 -9.49 8.80
N GLU A 22 -21.18 -8.22 8.97
CA GLU A 22 -22.58 -7.78 8.99
C GLU A 22 -23.13 -7.44 7.60
N ASN A 23 -22.31 -6.91 6.70
CA ASN A 23 -22.73 -6.46 5.38
C ASN A 23 -21.56 -6.54 4.36
N PRO A 24 -21.35 -7.72 3.73
CA PRO A 24 -20.27 -7.93 2.78
C PRO A 24 -20.27 -6.97 1.59
N GLU A 25 -21.43 -6.59 1.06
CA GLU A 25 -21.51 -5.65 -0.08
C GLU A 25 -21.01 -4.25 0.31
N ARG A 26 -21.41 -3.77 1.48
CA ARG A 26 -20.95 -2.48 1.99
C ARG A 26 -19.46 -2.51 2.34
N PHE A 27 -18.97 -3.67 2.79
CA PHE A 27 -17.54 -3.88 2.97
C PHE A 27 -16.77 -3.70 1.66
N GLU A 28 -17.23 -4.27 0.55
CA GLU A 28 -16.55 -4.09 -0.75
C GLU A 28 -16.41 -2.64 -1.12
N HIS A 29 -17.48 -1.86 -0.97
CA HIS A 29 -17.47 -0.45 -1.30
C HIS A 29 -16.49 0.36 -0.44
N GLU A 30 -16.47 0.11 0.86
CA GLU A 30 -15.54 0.78 1.78
C GLU A 30 -14.10 0.28 1.63
N TRP A 31 -13.91 -0.97 1.21
CA TRP A 31 -12.62 -1.55 0.89
C TRP A 31 -12.03 -0.94 -0.38
N ALA A 32 -12.81 -0.86 -1.46
CA ALA A 32 -12.39 -0.25 -2.72
C ALA A 32 -11.91 1.20 -2.53
N LYS A 33 -12.71 2.03 -1.84
CA LYS A 33 -12.30 3.40 -1.45
C LYS A 33 -10.99 3.43 -0.66
N ARG A 34 -10.75 2.41 0.16
CA ARG A 34 -9.54 2.34 0.97
C ARG A 34 -8.32 2.01 0.12
N VAL A 35 -8.46 1.10 -0.83
CA VAL A 35 -7.43 0.75 -1.82
C VAL A 35 -7.08 1.97 -2.68
N GLU A 36 -8.08 2.70 -3.18
CA GLU A 36 -7.86 3.96 -3.92
C GLU A 36 -7.07 4.98 -3.08
N SER A 37 -7.51 5.22 -1.84
CA SER A 37 -6.81 6.13 -0.93
C SER A 37 -5.37 5.71 -0.65
N TRP A 38 -5.06 4.41 -0.67
CA TRP A 38 -3.71 3.90 -0.51
C TRP A 38 -2.87 4.09 -1.77
N ALA A 39 -3.45 3.89 -2.95
CA ALA A 39 -2.79 4.18 -4.22
C ALA A 39 -2.38 5.67 -4.29
N ASP A 40 -3.28 6.57 -3.91
CA ASP A 40 -2.98 8.01 -3.82
C ASP A 40 -1.83 8.31 -2.84
N GLU A 41 -1.83 7.65 -1.68
CA GLU A 41 -0.76 7.77 -0.67
C GLU A 41 0.59 7.29 -1.22
N ILE A 42 0.61 6.17 -1.96
CA ILE A 42 1.81 5.65 -2.66
C ILE A 42 2.36 6.72 -3.61
N TRP A 43 1.51 7.31 -4.46
CA TRP A 43 1.93 8.33 -5.42
C TRP A 43 2.40 9.62 -4.75
N LEU A 44 1.76 10.02 -3.64
CA LEU A 44 2.19 11.17 -2.85
C LEU A 44 3.59 10.96 -2.26
N ILE A 45 3.83 9.79 -1.66
CA ILE A 45 5.13 9.42 -1.09
C ILE A 45 6.20 9.40 -2.19
N ALA A 46 5.91 8.77 -3.33
CA ALA A 46 6.85 8.69 -4.45
C ALA A 46 7.20 10.08 -5.04
N LYS A 47 6.22 10.99 -5.14
CA LYS A 47 6.43 12.38 -5.58
C LYS A 47 7.21 13.23 -4.57
N GLY A 48 7.08 12.92 -3.27
CA GLY A 48 7.73 13.64 -2.18
C GLY A 48 9.27 13.58 -2.18
N GLY A 49 9.89 12.84 -3.10
CA GLY A 49 11.32 12.87 -3.38
C GLY A 49 12.22 12.25 -2.30
N ARG A 50 11.68 11.91 -1.12
CA ARG A 50 12.37 11.08 -0.14
C ARG A 50 12.27 9.64 -0.61
N MET A 51 13.35 9.21 -1.25
CA MET A 51 13.57 7.91 -1.87
C MET A 51 13.68 6.78 -0.83
N ASP A 52 12.77 6.75 0.13
CA ASP A 52 12.68 5.67 1.10
C ASP A 52 11.69 4.65 0.55
N VAL A 53 12.20 3.49 0.13
CA VAL A 53 11.42 2.41 -0.47
C VAL A 53 10.51 1.75 0.58
N GLN A 54 10.92 1.80 1.84
CA GLN A 54 10.22 1.24 3.00
C GLN A 54 8.77 1.77 3.18
N PRO A 55 8.50 3.09 3.20
CA PRO A 55 7.15 3.60 3.41
C PRO A 55 6.15 3.21 2.32
N VAL A 56 6.57 3.00 1.07
CA VAL A 56 5.67 2.63 -0.03
C VAL A 56 5.13 1.21 0.14
N PHE A 57 6.00 0.23 0.47
CA PHE A 57 5.56 -1.15 0.69
C PHE A 57 4.88 -1.39 2.05
N SER A 58 5.10 -0.50 3.03
CA SER A 58 4.41 -0.56 4.33
C SER A 58 2.88 -0.44 4.20
N ILE A 59 2.40 0.17 3.10
CA ILE A 59 0.98 0.27 2.76
C ILE A 59 0.41 -1.11 2.37
N VAL A 60 1.19 -1.90 1.63
CA VAL A 60 0.80 -3.28 1.24
C VAL A 60 0.71 -4.17 2.47
N ASP A 61 1.70 -4.10 3.36
CA ASP A 61 1.69 -4.89 4.59
C ASP A 61 0.50 -4.53 5.49
N ARG A 62 0.17 -3.24 5.56
CA ARG A 62 -1.02 -2.78 6.29
C ARG A 62 -2.33 -3.28 5.67
N ALA A 63 -2.41 -3.37 4.35
CA ALA A 63 -3.58 -3.94 3.68
C ALA A 63 -3.75 -5.43 4.04
N LYS A 64 -2.64 -6.18 4.07
CA LYS A 64 -2.62 -7.59 4.49
C LYS A 64 -3.06 -7.76 5.95
N GLU A 65 -2.55 -6.93 6.87
CA GLU A 65 -2.93 -6.96 8.29
C GLU A 65 -4.46 -6.84 8.45
N ILE A 66 -5.06 -5.84 7.82
CA ILE A 66 -6.50 -5.58 7.95
C ILE A 66 -7.33 -6.74 7.36
N LEU A 67 -6.93 -7.27 6.20
CA LEU A 67 -7.65 -8.38 5.56
C LEU A 67 -7.55 -9.69 6.35
N SER A 68 -6.42 -9.93 7.01
CA SER A 68 -6.22 -11.12 7.86
C SER A 68 -7.15 -11.10 9.07
N GLU A 69 -7.45 -9.93 9.62
CA GLU A 69 -8.36 -9.75 10.75
C GLU A 69 -9.85 -9.74 10.36
N CYS A 70 -10.18 -9.50 9.09
CA CYS A 70 -11.56 -9.51 8.60
C CYS A 70 -12.13 -10.94 8.40
N GLY A 71 -11.30 -11.98 8.53
CA GLY A 71 -11.69 -13.39 8.51
C GLY A 71 -11.51 -14.08 7.14
N GLU A 72 -10.88 -15.26 7.14
CA GLU A 72 -10.43 -15.96 5.92
C GLU A 72 -11.52 -16.24 4.87
N ARG A 73 -12.78 -16.45 5.28
CA ARG A 73 -13.86 -16.91 4.38
C ARG A 73 -14.35 -15.81 3.43
N THR A 74 -14.27 -14.55 3.82
CA THR A 74 -14.70 -13.41 3.00
C THR A 74 -13.52 -12.74 2.30
N THR A 75 -12.29 -12.80 2.84
CA THR A 75 -11.19 -11.97 2.34
C THR A 75 -10.11 -12.70 1.55
N LYS A 76 -10.07 -14.04 1.53
CA LYS A 76 -9.00 -14.79 0.82
C LYS A 76 -8.84 -14.45 -0.68
N PRO A 77 -9.90 -14.47 -1.52
CA PRO A 77 -9.75 -14.10 -2.93
C PRO A 77 -9.37 -12.62 -3.09
N ARG A 78 -9.85 -11.76 -2.18
CA ARG A 78 -9.62 -10.29 -2.18
C ARG A 78 -8.21 -9.89 -1.77
N LEU A 79 -7.55 -10.73 -0.98
CA LEU A 79 -6.18 -10.51 -0.51
C LEU A 79 -5.20 -10.48 -1.66
N GLN A 80 -5.30 -11.44 -2.58
CA GLN A 80 -4.39 -11.52 -3.71
C GLN A 80 -4.57 -10.33 -4.65
N GLU A 81 -5.82 -10.04 -5.05
CA GLU A 81 -6.13 -8.90 -5.92
C GLU A 81 -5.69 -7.55 -5.33
N THR A 82 -5.95 -7.33 -4.03
CA THR A 82 -5.55 -6.08 -3.37
C THR A 82 -4.03 -5.95 -3.30
N VAL A 83 -3.34 -7.05 -2.98
CA VAL A 83 -1.87 -7.07 -2.91
C VAL A 83 -1.27 -6.83 -4.28
N ASP A 84 -1.79 -7.46 -5.33
CA ASP A 84 -1.27 -7.32 -6.69
C ASP A 84 -1.48 -5.90 -7.22
N LEU A 85 -2.66 -5.31 -6.98
CA LEU A 85 -2.95 -3.94 -7.36
C LEU A 85 -2.00 -2.96 -6.65
N LEU A 86 -1.91 -3.03 -5.32
CA LEU A 86 -1.06 -2.11 -4.56
C LEU A 86 0.43 -2.31 -4.88
N ASN A 87 0.88 -3.55 -5.09
CA ASN A 87 2.24 -3.81 -5.55
C ASN A 87 2.52 -3.21 -6.92
N ASN A 88 1.57 -3.32 -7.86
CA ASN A 88 1.70 -2.68 -9.16
C ASN A 88 1.78 -1.16 -9.03
N GLU A 89 0.93 -0.53 -8.23
CA GLU A 89 1.00 0.91 -7.96
C GLU A 89 2.35 1.32 -7.33
N CYS A 90 2.83 0.56 -6.35
CA CYS A 90 4.16 0.76 -5.75
C CYS A 90 5.27 0.73 -6.81
N CYS A 91 5.26 -0.29 -7.68
CA CYS A 91 6.25 -0.46 -8.74
C CYS A 91 6.19 0.67 -9.76
N GLN A 92 4.99 1.05 -10.21
CA GLN A 92 4.79 2.16 -11.16
C GLN A 92 5.25 3.49 -10.58
N ALA A 93 4.88 3.78 -9.33
CA ALA A 93 5.26 5.02 -8.66
C ALA A 93 6.79 5.12 -8.43
N LEU A 94 7.45 3.99 -8.16
CA LEU A 94 8.90 3.94 -7.90
C LEU A 94 9.76 3.83 -9.16
N ALA A 95 9.22 3.32 -10.28
CA ALA A 95 9.97 3.10 -11.51
C ALA A 95 10.79 4.32 -12.00
N PRO A 96 10.24 5.56 -12.01
CA PRO A 96 11.01 6.75 -12.39
C PRO A 96 12.18 7.03 -11.44
N ALA A 97 12.00 6.79 -10.14
CA ALA A 97 13.04 7.01 -9.15
C ALA A 97 14.16 5.97 -9.28
N ILE A 98 13.81 4.69 -9.46
CA ILE A 98 14.76 3.60 -9.67
C ILE A 98 15.54 3.82 -10.97
N GLY A 99 14.86 4.15 -12.08
CA GLY A 99 15.49 4.43 -13.37
C GLY A 99 16.52 5.56 -13.28
N ARG A 100 16.20 6.66 -12.58
CA ARG A 100 17.15 7.76 -12.33
C ARG A 100 18.39 7.30 -11.55
N LYS A 101 18.21 6.43 -10.55
CA LYS A 101 19.33 5.93 -9.73
C LYS A 101 20.22 4.96 -10.50
N ILE A 102 19.64 4.06 -11.29
CA ILE A 102 20.38 3.16 -12.19
C ILE A 102 21.20 3.98 -13.19
N TYR A 103 20.57 4.99 -13.81
CA TYR A 103 21.27 5.90 -14.71
C TYR A 103 22.46 6.61 -14.02
N ALA A 104 22.26 7.12 -12.82
CA ALA A 104 23.34 7.76 -12.05
C ALA A 104 24.48 6.81 -11.69
N ILE A 105 24.18 5.55 -11.37
CA ILE A 105 25.20 4.51 -11.10
C ILE A 105 26.00 4.21 -12.37
N ASN A 106 25.32 4.02 -13.51
CA ASN A 106 25.97 3.75 -14.79
C ASN A 106 26.88 4.91 -15.23
N GLN A 107 26.48 6.16 -15.00
CA GLN A 107 27.33 7.33 -15.28
C GLN A 107 28.59 7.39 -14.39
N ARG A 108 28.53 6.81 -13.19
CA ARG A 108 29.64 6.79 -12.22
C ARG A 108 30.63 5.66 -12.50
N TRP A 109 30.16 4.58 -13.11
CA TRP A 109 30.98 3.48 -13.62
C TRP A 109 31.48 3.82 -15.02
N LYS A 110 32.56 4.61 -15.09
CA LYS A 110 33.44 4.59 -16.28
C LYS A 110 34.62 3.66 -15.97
N PRO A 111 34.83 2.57 -16.75
CA PRO A 111 36.04 1.79 -16.60
C PRO A 111 37.24 2.71 -16.83
N LYS A 112 38.23 2.64 -15.94
CA LYS A 112 39.51 3.32 -16.16
C LYS A 112 40.21 2.57 -17.30
N GLU A 113 40.39 3.26 -18.44
CA GLU A 113 41.32 2.84 -19.49
C GLU A 113 42.77 2.85 -18.98
#